data_AF-A0A7V0LQ60-F1
#
_entry.id   AF-A0A7V0LQ60-F1
#
_cell.length_a   1.000
_cell.length_b   1.000
_cell.length_c   1.000
_cell.angle_alpha   90.00
_cell.angle_beta   90.00
_cell.angle_gamma   90.00
#
_symmetry.space_group_name_H-M   'P 1'
#
loop_
_entity.id
_entity.type
_entity.pdbx_description
1 polymer ?
#
loop_
_entity_poly.entity_id
_entity_poly.type
_entity_poly.pdbx_seq_one_letter_code
_entity_poly.pdbx_strand_id
1 'polypeptide(L)'
;MVVHERRPQAGTVAERFREGCLLRGIEIVDQEAEHVDAVIAIGGDGTVLRAARIALKSGAALLGVNVGRKGFLADVEPAGLPEALDVLASGTWRESA
;
A
#
# COMPACT_ATOMS: atom_id res chain seq x y z
N MET A 1 1.82 4.55 5.10
CA MET A 1 2.41 3.54 4.18
C MET A 1 3.57 2.80 4.87
N VAL A 2 3.75 1.50 4.62
CA VAL A 2 4.86 0.66 5.14
C VAL A 2 5.73 0.20 3.98
N VAL A 3 7.01 0.57 3.98
CA VAL A 3 7.95 0.26 2.89
C VAL A 3 9.11 -0.59 3.39
N HIS A 4 9.56 -1.55 2.59
CA HIS A 4 10.74 -2.34 2.93
C HIS A 4 12.05 -1.57 2.71
N GLU A 5 12.68 -1.09 3.79
CA GLU A 5 13.84 -0.18 3.79
C GLU A 5 15.12 -0.74 3.14
N ARG A 6 15.33 -2.06 3.13
CA ARG A 6 16.56 -2.68 2.59
C ARG A 6 16.49 -3.11 1.12
N ARG A 7 15.42 -2.74 0.38
CA ARG A 7 15.29 -3.07 -1.05
C ARG A 7 15.19 -1.79 -1.90
N PRO A 8 16.20 -1.48 -2.73
CA PRO A 8 16.18 -0.28 -3.57
C PRO A 8 14.94 -0.14 -4.45
N GLN A 9 14.49 -1.26 -5.03
CA GLN A 9 13.27 -1.32 -5.86
C GLN A 9 12.01 -0.90 -5.10
N ALA A 10 11.92 -1.20 -3.80
CA ALA A 10 10.75 -0.83 -2.99
C ALA A 10 10.70 0.69 -2.77
N GLY A 11 11.85 1.36 -2.67
CA GLY A 11 11.95 2.81 -2.65
C GLY A 11 11.41 3.43 -3.93
N THR A 12 11.86 2.96 -5.10
CA THR A 12 11.37 3.48 -6.39
C THR A 12 9.86 3.30 -6.56
N VAL A 13 9.32 2.15 -6.14
CA VAL A 13 7.87 1.90 -6.18
C VAL A 13 7.13 2.82 -5.21
N ALA A 14 7.67 3.04 -4.01
CA ALA A 14 7.09 3.96 -3.04
C ALA A 14 7.07 5.41 -3.53
N GLU A 15 8.12 5.89 -4.20
CA GLU A 15 8.12 7.23 -4.80
C GLU A 15 7.05 7.38 -5.88
N ARG A 16 6.94 6.40 -6.79
CA ARG A 16 5.88 6.40 -7.82
C ARG A 16 4.48 6.35 -7.20
N PHE A 17 4.32 5.59 -6.11
CA PHE A 17 3.06 5.53 -5.38
C PHE A 17 2.73 6.89 -4.74
N ARG A 18 3.71 7.55 -4.11
CA ARG A 18 3.54 8.89 -3.52
C ARG A 18 3.12 9.93 -4.55
N GLU A 19 3.83 9.97 -5.69
CA GLU A 19 3.47 10.84 -6.80
C GLU A 19 2.05 10.57 -7.30
N GLY A 20 1.70 9.29 -7.48
CA GLY A 20 0.38 8.88 -7.91
C GLY A 20 -0.75 9.24 -6.94
N CYS A 21 -0.49 9.21 -5.63
CA CYS A 21 -1.41 9.69 -4.60
C CYS A 21 -1.64 11.21 -4.70
N LEU A 22 -0.56 11.98 -4.81
CA LEU A 22 -0.63 13.45 -4.91
C LEU A 22 -1.48 13.89 -6.11
N LEU A 23 -1.31 13.24 -7.26
CA LEU A 23 -2.07 13.52 -8.49
C LEU A 23 -3.57 13.24 -8.35
N ARG A 24 -3.98 12.42 -7.38
CA ARG A 24 -5.38 12.04 -7.13
C ARG A 24 -5.97 12.68 -5.87
N GLY A 25 -5.21 13.55 -5.20
CA GLY A 25 -5.64 14.16 -3.93
C GLY A 25 -5.70 13.17 -2.77
N ILE A 26 -4.98 12.05 -2.85
CA ILE A 26 -4.87 11.08 -1.74
C ILE A 26 -3.83 11.61 -0.76
N GLU A 27 -4.24 11.85 0.49
CA GLU A 27 -3.35 12.25 1.56
C GLU A 27 -2.52 11.05 2.06
N ILE A 28 -1.21 11.25 2.24
CA ILE A 28 -0.33 10.25 2.85
C ILE A 28 0.06 10.75 4.23
N VAL A 29 -0.40 10.03 5.24
CA VAL A 29 -0.10 10.33 6.65
C VAL A 29 0.95 9.39 7.23
N ASP A 30 1.57 9.85 8.30
CA ASP A 30 2.53 9.09 9.10
C ASP A 30 1.83 8.04 9.98
N GLN A 31 2.62 7.14 10.56
CA GLN A 31 2.11 5.97 11.30
C GLN A 31 1.35 6.31 12.60
N GLU A 32 1.37 7.57 13.01
CA GLU A 32 0.74 8.08 14.24
C GLU A 32 -0.68 8.61 14.00
N ALA A 33 -1.16 8.62 12.76
CA ALA A 33 -2.53 9.04 12.45
C ALA A 33 -3.55 8.13 13.14
N GLU A 34 -4.51 8.74 13.83
CA GLU A 34 -5.57 8.00 14.56
C GLU A 34 -6.56 7.31 13.60
N HIS A 35 -6.82 7.90 12.44
CA HIS A 35 -7.76 7.41 11.44
C HIS A 35 -7.10 7.42 10.07
N VAL A 36 -7.18 6.28 9.37
CA VAL A 36 -6.73 6.12 7.99
C VAL A 36 -7.70 5.23 7.25
N ASP A 37 -7.95 5.54 5.99
CA ASP A 37 -8.85 4.73 5.16
C ASP A 37 -8.18 3.44 4.67
N ALA A 38 -6.88 3.52 4.39
CA ALA A 38 -6.11 2.40 3.87
C ALA A 38 -4.65 2.41 4.38
N VAL A 39 -4.11 1.22 4.59
CA VAL A 39 -2.70 0.96 4.86
C VAL A 39 -2.09 0.26 3.64
N ILE A 40 -1.04 0.88 3.10
CA ILE A 40 -0.34 0.36 1.92
C ILE A 40 0.97 -0.29 2.35
N ALA A 41 1.19 -1.55 1.94
CA ALA A 41 2.44 -2.27 2.10
C ALA A 41 3.19 -2.32 0.76
N ILE A 42 4.44 -1.85 0.73
CA ILE A 42 5.29 -1.91 -0.47
C ILE A 42 6.51 -2.77 -0.17
N GLY A 43 6.50 -4.02 -0.64
CA GLY A 43 7.52 -5.00 -0.31
C GLY A 43 7.08 -6.43 -0.60
N GLY A 44 7.44 -7.37 0.27
CA GLY A 44 6.96 -8.76 0.20
C GLY A 44 6.05 -9.10 1.38
N ASP A 45 5.76 -10.38 1.57
CA ASP A 45 4.81 -10.88 2.58
C ASP A 45 5.11 -10.38 4.01
N GLY A 46 6.38 -10.30 4.42
CA GLY A 46 6.75 -9.75 5.73
C GLY A 46 6.37 -8.27 5.90
N THR A 47 6.42 -7.50 4.81
CA THR A 47 5.96 -6.10 4.79
C THR A 47 4.45 -6.02 4.87
N VAL A 48 3.74 -6.89 4.15
CA VAL A 48 2.26 -7.01 4.21
C VAL A 48 1.81 -7.38 5.62
N LEU A 49 2.44 -8.35 6.28
CA LEU A 49 2.11 -8.74 7.65
C LEU A 49 2.34 -7.60 8.66
N ARG A 50 3.40 -6.79 8.48
CA ARG A 50 3.61 -5.60 9.32
C ARG A 50 2.52 -4.57 9.11
N ALA A 51 2.11 -4.32 7.87
CA ALA A 51 1.02 -3.40 7.54
C ALA A 51 -0.35 -3.92 8.02
N ALA A 52 -0.61 -5.22 7.91
CA ALA A 52 -1.84 -5.85 8.38
C ALA A 52 -2.09 -5.60 9.88
N ARG A 53 -1.03 -5.62 10.70
CA ARG A 53 -1.15 -5.27 12.13
C ARG A 53 -1.59 -3.83 12.38
N ILE A 54 -1.27 -2.90 11.47
CA ILE A 54 -1.67 -1.50 11.56
C ILE A 54 -3.12 -1.36 11.07
N ALA A 55 -3.44 -1.98 9.93
CA ALA A 55 -4.79 -2.00 9.37
C ALA A 55 -5.81 -2.58 10.36
N LEU A 56 -5.50 -3.71 10.99
CA LEU A 56 -6.37 -4.35 12.00
C LEU A 56 -6.64 -3.47 13.21
N LYS A 57 -5.68 -2.64 13.63
CA LYS A 57 -5.85 -1.72 14.78
C LYS A 57 -6.70 -0.50 14.43
N SER A 58 -6.65 -0.05 13.18
CA SER A 58 -7.34 1.15 12.70
C SER A 58 -8.68 0.85 12.01
N GLY A 59 -8.97 -0.42 11.73
CA GLY A 59 -10.12 -0.81 10.91
C GLY A 59 -9.96 -0.44 9.43
N ALA A 60 -8.76 -0.05 9.01
CA ALA A 60 -8.46 0.41 7.67
C ALA A 60 -8.32 -0.74 6.67
N ALA A 61 -8.51 -0.44 5.39
CA ALA A 61 -8.20 -1.36 4.30
C ALA A 61 -6.71 -1.70 4.26
N LEU A 62 -6.36 -2.87 3.71
CA LEU A 62 -4.97 -3.25 3.47
C LEU A 62 -4.75 -3.46 1.97
N LEU A 63 -3.73 -2.81 1.41
CA LEU A 63 -3.26 -3.08 0.05
C LEU A 63 -1.80 -3.52 0.07
N GLY A 64 -1.54 -4.71 -0.45
CA GLY A 64 -0.18 -5.23 -0.65
C GLY A 64 0.32 -4.98 -2.07
N VAL A 65 1.40 -4.20 -2.20
CA VAL A 65 2.15 -4.01 -3.46
C VAL A 65 3.42 -4.84 -3.41
N ASN A 66 3.49 -5.86 -4.27
CA ASN A 66 4.63 -6.75 -4.33
C ASN A 66 5.81 -6.09 -5.04
N VAL A 67 6.98 -6.11 -4.40
CA VAL A 67 8.22 -5.64 -5.01
C VAL A 67 9.27 -6.76 -5.02
N GLY A 68 9.36 -7.45 -6.16
CA GLY A 68 10.35 -8.50 -6.42
C GLY A 68 9.71 -9.82 -6.88
N ARG A 69 10.01 -10.92 -6.18
CA ARG A 69 9.47 -12.25 -6.50
C ARG A 69 8.01 -12.37 -6.05
N LYS A 70 7.19 -13.10 -6.80
CA LYS A 70 5.77 -13.35 -6.47
C LYS A 70 5.64 -13.97 -5.06
N GLY A 71 5.03 -13.24 -4.14
CA GLY A 71 4.65 -13.71 -2.81
C GLY A 71 3.21 -14.24 -2.80
N PHE A 72 2.68 -14.57 -1.63
CA PHE A 72 1.30 -15.05 -1.48
C PHE A 72 0.32 -13.96 -1.04
N LEU A 73 0.81 -12.92 -0.35
CA LEU A 73 -0.05 -11.96 0.37
C LEU A 73 -0.14 -10.58 -0.30
N ALA A 74 0.64 -10.33 -1.33
CA ALA A 74 0.63 -9.04 -2.01
C ALA A 74 -0.18 -9.13 -3.30
N ASP A 75 -1.22 -8.29 -3.39
CA ASP A 75 -2.26 -8.36 -4.41
C ASP A 75 -1.89 -7.63 -5.71
N VAL A 76 -1.01 -6.63 -5.64
CA VAL A 76 -0.73 -5.71 -6.76
C VAL A 76 0.75 -5.74 -7.14
N GLU A 77 1.04 -5.93 -8.42
CA GLU A 77 2.37 -5.72 -8.98
C GLU A 77 2.60 -4.23 -9.31
N PRO A 78 3.86 -3.74 -9.42
CA PRO A 78 4.12 -2.32 -9.67
C PRO A 78 3.50 -1.77 -10.96
N ALA A 79 3.19 -2.64 -11.92
CA ALA A 79 2.49 -2.28 -13.15
C ALA A 79 1.00 -1.93 -12.92
N GLY A 80 0.37 -2.51 -11.89
CA GLY A 80 -1.03 -2.28 -11.52
C GLY A 80 -1.26 -1.07 -10.60
N LEU A 81 -0.20 -0.34 -10.24
CA LEU A 81 -0.32 0.84 -9.37
C LEU A 81 -1.31 1.90 -9.86
N PRO A 82 -1.37 2.26 -11.16
CA PRO A 82 -2.31 3.29 -11.61
C PRO A 82 -3.76 2.93 -11.30
N GLU A 83 -4.15 1.68 -11.58
CA GLU A 83 -5.49 1.17 -11.31
C GLU A 83 -5.77 1.09 -9.81
N ALA A 84 -4.82 0.60 -9.02
CA ALA A 84 -4.97 0.55 -7.57
C ALA A 84 -5.15 1.95 -6.95
N LEU A 85 -4.45 2.95 -7.49
CA LEU A 85 -4.57 4.35 -7.08
C LEU A 85 -5.93 4.95 -7.47
N ASP A 86 -6.46 4.62 -8.64
CA ASP A 86 -7.81 5.04 -9.05
C ASP A 86 -8.88 4.45 -8.12
N VAL A 87 -8.73 3.18 -7.74
CA VAL A 87 -9.59 2.51 -6.76
C VAL A 87 -9.51 3.19 -5.39
N LEU A 88 -8.30 3.47 -4.89
CA LEU A 88 -8.12 4.19 -3.62
C LEU A 88 -8.77 5.58 -3.65
N ALA A 89 -8.58 6.33 -4.74
CA ALA A 89 -9.18 7.66 -4.91
C ALA A 89 -10.71 7.61 -4.95
N SER A 90 -11.31 6.51 -5.40
CA SER A 90 -12.75 6.34 -5.44
C SER A 90 -13.40 6.11 -4.06
N GLY A 91 -12.62 5.75 -3.04
CA GLY A 91 -13.16 5.37 -1.74
C GLY A 91 -13.83 3.98 -1.72
N THR A 92 -13.82 3.25 -2.83
CA THR A 92 -14.53 1.97 -2.99
C THR A 92 -13.56 0.83 -3.25
N TRP A 93 -13.24 0.06 -2.21
CA TRP A 93 -12.44 -1.16 -2.30
C TRP A 93 -13.22 -2.35 -1.75
N ARG A 94 -12.90 -3.54 -2.25
CA ARG A 94 -13.45 -4.81 -1.75
C ARG A 94 -12.31 -5.65 -1.21
N GLU A 95 -12.58 -6.38 -0.13
CA GLU A 95 -11.67 -7.43 0.31
C GLU A 95 -11.59 -8.50 -0.78
N SER A 96 -10.38 -8.83 -1.21
CA SER A 96 -10.13 -9.99 -2.05
C SER A 96 -10.34 -11.24 -1.20
N ALA A 97 -11.36 -12.03 -1.55
CA ALA A 97 -11.71 -13.28 -0.88
C ALA A 97 -10.71 -14.42 -1.14
#